data_AF-A0A946S411-F1
#
_entry.id   AF-A0A946S411-F1
#
_cell.length_a   1.000
_cell.length_b   1.000
_cell.length_c   1.000
_cell.angle_alpha   90.00
_cell.angle_beta   90.00
_cell.angle_gamma   90.00
#
_symmetry.space_group_name_H-M   'P 1'
#
loop_
_entity.id
_entity.type
_entity.pdbx_description
1 polymer ?
#
loop_
_entity_poly.entity_id
_entity_poly.type
_entity_poly.pdbx_seq_one_letter_code
_entity_poly.pdbx_strand_id
1 'polypeptide(L)'
;MPQTPREIVTRCLSFKKPERVPRDLWVLPYAQTHFPEDVGNIERDFPNDIIKPDYEYPASPIVRGERYAVGYCTDAWGCEFKNIQAGIIGEVETPIIRDISDWKSVRPPYEQIPDNTAGPYENINRFCANTD
;
A
#
# COMPACT_ATOMS: atom_id res chain seq x y z
N MET A 1 18.33 17.27 19.61
CA MET A 1 16.96 17.44 19.09
C MET A 1 16.42 16.04 18.78
N PRO A 2 15.13 15.77 19.01
CA PRO A 2 14.53 14.50 18.58
C PRO A 2 14.69 14.32 17.07
N GLN A 3 14.87 13.09 16.61
CA GLN A 3 14.97 12.77 15.19
C GLN A 3 13.62 12.99 14.48
N THR A 4 13.64 13.47 13.24
CA THR A 4 12.42 13.46 12.42
C THR A 4 12.05 12.03 12.04
N PRO A 5 10.77 11.75 11.68
CA PRO A 5 10.37 10.48 11.10
C PRO A 5 11.30 9.96 9.99
N ARG A 6 11.64 10.83 9.02
CA ARG A 6 12.63 10.56 7.98
C ARG A 6 13.96 10.09 8.51
N GLU A 7 14.50 10.78 9.51
CA GLU A 7 15.80 10.48 10.10
C GLU A 7 15.77 9.12 10.81
N ILE A 8 14.68 8.82 11.54
CA ILE A 8 14.46 7.53 12.19
C ILE A 8 14.48 6.39 11.16
N VAL A 9 13.66 6.51 10.11
CA VAL A 9 13.57 5.51 9.03
C VAL A 9 14.91 5.36 8.31
N THR A 10 15.52 6.46 7.89
CA THR A 10 16.78 6.44 7.12
C THR A 10 17.93 5.83 7.93
N ARG A 11 18.02 6.16 9.23
CA ARG A 11 19.03 5.58 10.12
C ARG A 11 18.80 4.09 10.37
N CYS A 12 17.55 3.67 10.49
CA CYS A 12 17.20 2.25 10.61
C CYS A 12 17.64 1.48 9.36
N LEU A 13 17.25 1.95 8.16
CA LEU A 13 17.56 1.29 6.88
C LEU A 13 19.06 1.30 6.54
N SER A 14 19.80 2.29 7.04
CA SER A 14 21.26 2.38 6.89
C SER A 14 22.06 1.71 8.02
N PHE A 15 21.39 0.87 8.85
CA PHE A 15 21.99 0.13 9.97
C PHE A 15 22.77 1.03 10.94
N LYS A 16 22.27 2.25 11.18
CA LYS A 16 22.75 3.15 12.22
C LYS A 16 21.90 2.98 13.48
N LYS A 17 22.11 3.84 14.47
CA LYS A 17 21.36 3.88 15.73
C LYS A 17 20.24 4.92 15.63
N PRO A 18 19.02 4.58 15.17
CA PRO A 18 17.88 5.47 15.32
C PRO A 18 17.53 5.60 16.81
N GLU A 19 16.80 6.66 17.19
CA GLU A 19 16.39 6.86 18.59
C GLU A 19 15.34 5.85 19.07
N ARG A 20 14.59 5.26 18.12
CA ARG A 20 13.67 4.14 18.31
C ARG A 20 13.48 3.36 17.00
N VAL A 21 12.76 2.23 17.06
CA VAL A 21 12.33 1.52 15.84
C VAL A 21 11.30 2.38 15.08
N PRO A 22 11.39 2.50 13.74
CA PRO A 22 10.36 3.15 12.94
C PRO A 22 9.01 2.41 13.03
N ARG A 23 7.92 3.14 12.90
CA ARG A 23 6.55 2.63 13.03
C ARG A 23 5.76 2.92 11.77
N ASP A 24 4.94 1.95 11.37
CA ASP A 24 3.95 2.13 10.32
C ASP A 24 2.76 1.22 10.62
N LEU A 25 1.60 1.82 10.84
CA LEU A 25 0.36 1.15 11.22
C LEU A 25 -0.49 0.91 9.98
N TRP A 26 -0.60 -0.36 9.59
CA TRP A 26 -1.41 -0.78 8.45
C TRP A 26 -2.79 -1.23 8.93
N VAL A 27 -3.77 -0.32 8.80
CA VAL A 27 -5.15 -0.55 9.24
C VAL A 27 -6.01 -0.95 8.05
N LEU A 28 -6.88 -1.95 8.25
CA LEU A 28 -7.91 -2.31 7.28
C LEU A 28 -9.21 -1.54 7.56
N PRO A 29 -10.07 -1.30 6.54
CA PRO A 29 -11.32 -0.55 6.74
C PRO A 29 -12.23 -1.13 7.82
N TYR A 30 -12.16 -2.45 8.07
CA TYR A 30 -12.90 -3.09 9.16
C TYR A 30 -12.55 -2.47 10.52
N ALA A 31 -11.26 -2.32 10.83
CA ALA A 31 -10.83 -1.75 12.10
C ALA A 31 -11.19 -0.25 12.21
N GLN A 32 -11.05 0.51 11.13
CA GLN A 32 -11.46 1.92 11.08
C GLN A 32 -12.98 2.08 11.31
N THR A 33 -13.79 1.17 10.77
CA THR A 33 -15.25 1.21 10.87
C THR A 33 -15.74 0.76 12.24
N HIS A 34 -15.17 -0.32 12.79
CA HIS A 34 -15.66 -0.96 14.02
C HIS A 34 -14.97 -0.47 15.30
N PHE A 35 -13.75 0.05 15.21
CA PHE A 35 -12.95 0.50 16.35
C PHE A 35 -12.30 1.88 16.10
N PRO A 36 -13.06 2.90 15.66
CA PRO A 36 -12.48 4.20 15.27
C PRO A 36 -11.75 4.90 16.44
N GLU A 37 -12.27 4.76 17.66
CA GLU A 37 -11.65 5.36 18.85
C GLU A 37 -10.32 4.69 19.20
N ASP A 38 -10.24 3.36 19.14
CA ASP A 38 -9.02 2.62 19.42
C ASP A 38 -7.94 2.89 18.35
N VAL A 39 -8.34 2.90 17.07
CA VAL A 39 -7.44 3.28 15.97
C VAL A 39 -6.91 4.70 16.18
N GLY A 40 -7.79 5.66 16.48
CA GLY A 40 -7.39 7.04 16.75
C GLY A 40 -6.49 7.19 17.97
N ASN A 41 -6.71 6.39 19.02
CA ASN A 41 -5.83 6.35 20.19
C ASN A 41 -4.43 5.85 19.81
N ILE A 42 -4.33 4.77 19.03
CA ILE A 42 -3.04 4.22 18.57
C ILE A 42 -2.32 5.24 17.68
N GLU A 43 -3.01 5.87 16.72
CA GLU A 43 -2.40 6.85 15.82
C GLU A 43 -1.90 8.09 16.57
N ARG A 44 -2.64 8.56 17.59
CA ARG A 44 -2.24 9.68 18.45
C ARG A 44 -1.00 9.33 19.28
N ASP A 45 -1.00 8.17 19.92
CA ASP A 45 0.05 7.79 20.87
C ASP A 45 1.30 7.25 20.13
N PHE A 46 1.11 6.71 18.93
CA PHE A 46 2.14 6.09 18.09
C PHE A 46 2.02 6.51 16.61
N PRO A 47 2.30 7.78 16.27
CA PRO A 47 2.21 8.24 14.88
C PRO A 47 3.19 7.49 13.95
N ASN A 48 2.75 7.27 12.72
CA ASN A 48 3.53 6.64 11.65
C ASN A 48 4.75 7.48 11.28
N ASP A 49 5.84 6.78 10.95
CA ASP A 49 7.05 7.39 10.41
C ASP A 49 7.16 7.29 8.89
N ILE A 50 6.19 6.61 8.28
CA ILE A 50 6.12 6.37 6.85
C ILE A 50 4.76 6.84 6.38
N ILE A 51 4.75 7.60 5.30
CA ILE A 51 3.54 8.05 4.63
C ILE A 51 3.61 7.71 3.14
N LYS A 52 2.44 7.59 2.51
CA LYS A 52 2.32 7.36 1.08
C LYS A 52 2.40 8.70 0.34
N PRO A 53 3.16 8.82 -0.77
CA PRO A 53 3.08 9.99 -1.62
C PRO A 53 1.70 10.16 -2.24
N ASP A 54 1.34 11.41 -2.53
CA ASP A 54 0.12 11.75 -3.30
C ASP A 54 0.30 11.33 -4.76
N TYR A 55 0.14 10.03 -5.00
CA TYR A 55 0.22 9.41 -6.32
C TYR A 55 -0.72 8.21 -6.40
N GLU A 56 -1.49 8.19 -7.48
CA GLU A 56 -2.33 7.08 -7.87
C GLU A 56 -1.87 6.54 -9.22
N TYR A 57 -1.83 5.21 -9.33
CA TYR A 57 -1.55 4.56 -10.60
C TYR A 57 -2.72 4.81 -11.56
N PRO A 58 -2.44 5.00 -12.87
CA PRO A 58 -3.45 4.94 -13.91
C PRO A 58 -4.36 3.71 -13.77
N ALA A 59 -5.63 3.88 -14.11
CA ALA A 59 -6.61 2.79 -14.07
C ALA A 59 -6.19 1.67 -15.03
N SER A 60 -6.16 0.43 -14.51
CA SER A 60 -5.95 -0.75 -15.34
C SER A 60 -7.29 -1.28 -15.86
N PRO A 61 -7.40 -1.65 -17.15
CA PRO A 61 -8.63 -2.17 -17.73
C PRO A 61 -8.97 -3.58 -17.24
N ILE A 62 -8.14 -4.24 -16.44
CA ILE A 62 -8.42 -5.57 -15.86
C ILE A 62 -8.86 -5.53 -14.40
N VAL A 63 -8.65 -4.40 -13.71
CA VAL A 63 -9.09 -4.24 -12.31
C VAL A 63 -10.62 -4.23 -12.25
N ARG A 64 -11.20 -5.01 -11.34
CA ARG A 64 -12.66 -5.15 -11.16
C ARG A 64 -13.01 -5.23 -9.68
N GLY A 65 -14.21 -4.79 -9.32
CA GLY A 65 -14.72 -4.87 -7.95
C GLY A 65 -13.99 -3.92 -6.99
N GLU A 66 -14.29 -4.07 -5.70
CA GLU A 66 -13.69 -3.29 -4.60
C GLU A 66 -13.03 -4.28 -3.64
N ARG A 67 -11.77 -4.00 -3.23
CA ARG A 67 -10.90 -4.96 -2.55
C ARG A 67 -11.42 -5.39 -1.17
N TYR A 68 -12.15 -4.49 -0.52
CA TYR A 68 -12.66 -4.66 0.84
C TYR A 68 -14.16 -4.92 0.89
N ALA A 69 -14.88 -4.89 -0.24
CA ALA A 69 -16.28 -5.25 -0.32
C ALA A 69 -16.47 -6.77 -0.38
N VAL A 70 -17.64 -7.24 0.08
CA VAL A 70 -18.05 -8.65 -0.09
C VAL A 70 -18.25 -8.93 -1.58
N GLY A 71 -17.76 -10.08 -2.04
CA GLY A 71 -17.88 -10.53 -3.43
C GLY A 71 -16.52 -10.83 -4.04
N TYR A 72 -16.38 -10.52 -5.33
CA TYR A 72 -15.19 -10.78 -6.11
C TYR A 72 -14.53 -9.47 -6.52
N CYS A 73 -13.20 -9.42 -6.43
CA CYS A 73 -12.41 -8.37 -7.04
C CYS A 73 -11.23 -8.95 -7.83
N THR A 74 -10.85 -8.28 -8.90
CA THR A 74 -9.67 -8.61 -9.70
C THR A 74 -8.66 -7.48 -9.54
N ASP A 75 -7.42 -7.81 -9.16
CA ASP A 75 -6.36 -6.82 -9.05
C ASP A 75 -5.68 -6.55 -10.41
N ALA A 76 -4.68 -5.66 -10.42
CA ALA A 76 -3.97 -5.30 -11.64
C ALA A 76 -3.05 -6.42 -12.17
N TRP A 77 -2.82 -7.48 -11.41
CA TRP A 77 -2.09 -8.66 -11.88
C TRP A 77 -3.03 -9.70 -12.51
N GLY A 78 -4.34 -9.46 -12.46
CA GLY A 78 -5.37 -10.40 -12.90
C GLY A 78 -5.74 -11.44 -11.86
N CYS A 79 -5.26 -11.29 -10.62
CA CYS A 79 -5.59 -12.20 -9.52
C CYS A 79 -7.03 -11.93 -9.06
N GLU A 80 -7.83 -12.99 -9.02
CA GLU A 80 -9.19 -12.94 -8.50
C GLU A 80 -9.19 -13.28 -7.00
N PHE A 81 -9.71 -12.34 -6.22
CA PHE A 81 -9.91 -12.49 -4.79
C PHE A 81 -11.39 -12.61 -4.49
N LYS A 82 -11.73 -13.56 -3.61
CA LYS A 82 -13.04 -13.69 -3.01
C LYS A 82 -13.00 -13.12 -1.61
N ASN A 83 -13.88 -12.19 -1.34
CA ASN A 83 -14.04 -11.62 -0.02
C ASN A 83 -15.42 -11.97 0.54
N ILE A 84 -15.43 -12.60 1.70
CA ILE A 84 -16.65 -13.00 2.40
C ILE A 84 -17.03 -12.04 3.54
N GLN A 85 -16.18 -11.05 3.85
CA GLN A 85 -16.39 -10.11 4.95
C GLN A 85 -15.99 -8.69 4.55
N ALA A 86 -16.91 -7.75 4.69
CA ALA A 86 -16.63 -6.34 4.40
C ALA A 86 -15.51 -5.79 5.30
N GLY A 87 -14.65 -4.95 4.72
CA GLY A 87 -13.59 -4.24 5.42
C GLY A 87 -12.29 -5.00 5.62
N ILE A 88 -12.19 -6.27 5.19
CA ILE A 88 -10.93 -7.03 5.16
C ILE A 88 -10.53 -7.36 3.73
N ILE A 89 -9.28 -7.78 3.51
CA ILE A 89 -8.81 -8.23 2.18
C ILE A 89 -9.33 -9.64 1.95
N GLY A 90 -9.87 -9.89 0.75
CA GLY A 90 -10.27 -11.23 0.33
C GLY A 90 -9.10 -12.20 0.15
N GLU A 91 -9.41 -13.47 -0.07
CA GLU A 91 -8.43 -14.51 -0.34
C GLU A 91 -8.39 -14.84 -1.83
N VAL A 92 -7.22 -15.20 -2.36
CA VAL A 92 -7.10 -15.68 -3.74
C VAL A 92 -7.83 -17.02 -3.85
N GLU A 93 -8.95 -17.05 -4.57
CA GLU A 93 -9.70 -18.29 -4.80
C GLU A 93 -9.15 -19.04 -6.02
N THR A 94 -8.82 -18.30 -7.09
CA THR A 94 -8.29 -18.85 -8.33
C THR A 94 -6.91 -18.25 -8.63
N PRO A 95 -5.82 -19.03 -8.57
CA PRO A 95 -4.50 -18.51 -8.90
C PRO A 95 -4.39 -18.29 -10.41
N ILE A 96 -3.72 -17.21 -10.81
CA ILE A 96 -3.50 -16.85 -12.23
C ILE A 96 -2.63 -17.86 -12.98
N ILE A 97 -1.83 -18.63 -12.24
CA ILE A 97 -1.05 -19.76 -12.73
C ILE A 97 -1.30 -20.97 -11.84
N ARG A 98 -1.46 -22.16 -12.43
CA ARG A 98 -1.71 -23.40 -11.68
C ARG A 98 -0.42 -24.08 -11.24
N ASP A 99 0.63 -23.93 -12.04
CA ASP A 99 1.97 -24.41 -11.76
C ASP A 99 2.94 -23.22 -11.79
N ILE A 100 3.90 -23.21 -10.86
CA ILE A 100 4.93 -22.17 -10.80
C ILE A 100 5.82 -22.19 -12.05
N SER A 101 5.93 -23.32 -12.77
CA SER A 101 6.64 -23.40 -14.06
C SER A 101 6.09 -22.43 -15.10
N ASP A 102 4.82 -22.04 -14.97
CA ASP A 102 4.12 -21.16 -15.90
C ASP A 102 4.31 -19.67 -15.58
N TRP A 103 5.23 -19.31 -14.67
CA TRP A 103 5.47 -17.92 -14.25
C TRP A 103 5.73 -16.96 -15.42
N LYS A 104 6.25 -17.45 -16.55
CA LYS A 104 6.50 -16.64 -17.76
C LYS A 104 5.22 -16.16 -18.46
N SER A 105 4.07 -16.74 -18.12
CA SER A 105 2.77 -16.31 -18.64
C SER A 105 2.21 -15.10 -17.89
N VAL A 106 2.72 -14.81 -16.69
CA VAL A 106 2.32 -13.64 -15.88
C VAL A 106 2.74 -12.37 -16.60
N ARG A 107 1.78 -11.45 -16.78
CA ARG A 107 2.03 -10.13 -17.34
C ARG A 107 1.93 -9.10 -16.22
N PRO A 108 3.02 -8.38 -15.89
CA PRO A 108 2.94 -7.22 -15.02
C PRO A 108 1.99 -6.16 -15.60
N PRO A 109 1.35 -5.33 -14.75
CA PRO A 109 0.46 -4.26 -15.16
C PRO A 109 1.22 -3.07 -15.77
N TYR A 110 1.92 -3.30 -16.88
CA TYR A 110 2.72 -2.27 -17.55
C TYR A 110 1.87 -1.09 -18.03
N GLU A 111 0.58 -1.31 -18.30
CA GLU A 111 -0.35 -0.24 -18.68
C GLU A 111 -0.59 0.79 -17.57
N GLN A 112 -0.25 0.46 -16.32
CA GLN A 112 -0.29 1.40 -15.20
C GLN A 112 1.01 2.22 -15.09
N ILE A 113 2.01 1.95 -15.91
CA ILE A 113 3.23 2.75 -15.96
C ILE A 113 3.05 3.80 -17.06
N PRO A 114 3.01 5.10 -16.73
CA PRO A 114 2.83 6.12 -17.75
C PRO A 114 4.05 6.20 -18.68
N ASP A 115 3.81 6.39 -19.98
CA ASP A 115 4.87 6.54 -20.99
C ASP A 115 5.81 7.72 -20.68
N ASN A 116 5.27 8.78 -20.07
CA ASN A 116 6.03 9.92 -19.57
C ASN A 116 5.94 9.99 -18.04
N THR A 117 7.02 9.60 -17.38
CA THR A 117 7.12 9.59 -15.91
C THR A 117 7.59 10.92 -15.30
N ALA A 118 8.08 11.88 -16.11
CA ALA A 118 8.72 13.09 -15.59
C ALA A 118 7.79 13.93 -14.71
N GLY A 119 6.55 14.17 -15.16
CA GLY A 119 5.54 14.92 -14.39
C GLY A 119 5.14 14.22 -13.08
N PRO A 120 4.71 12.94 -13.13
CA PRO A 120 4.46 12.15 -11.93
C PRO A 120 5.61 12.15 -10.93
N TYR A 121 6.84 11.99 -11.40
CA TYR A 121 8.03 11.95 -10.53
C TYR A 121 8.30 13.30 -9.89
N GLU A 122 8.12 14.41 -10.62
CA GLU A 122 8.26 15.74 -10.04
C GLU A 122 7.25 15.97 -8.91
N ASN A 123 5.99 15.55 -9.10
CA ASN A 123 4.95 15.67 -8.08
C ASN A 123 5.28 14.84 -6.83
N ILE A 124 5.71 13.59 -7.02
CA ILE A 124 6.15 12.71 -5.91
C ILE A 124 7.34 13.34 -5.18
N ASN A 125 8.36 13.78 -5.90
CA ASN A 125 9.55 14.40 -5.30
C ASN A 125 9.19 15.68 -4.54
N ARG A 126 8.26 16.49 -5.06
CA ARG A 126 7.77 17.69 -4.38
C ARG A 126 7.01 17.33 -3.11
N PHE A 127 6.16 16.30 -3.13
CA PHE A 127 5.49 15.79 -1.93
C PHE A 127 6.52 15.34 -0.87
N CYS A 128 7.49 14.51 -1.28
CA CYS A 128 8.55 14.04 -0.39
C CYS A 128 9.42 15.18 0.15
N ALA A 129 9.66 16.25 -0.62
CA ALA A 129 10.42 17.41 -0.16
C ALA A 129 9.67 18.23 0.92
N ASN A 130 8.35 18.17 0.95
CA ASN A 130 7.50 18.95 1.87
C ASN A 130 6.94 18.13 3.05
N THR A 131 7.48 16.94 3.27
CA THR A 131 7.10 16.02 4.35
C THR A 131 8.36 15.56 5.09
N ASP A 132 8.20 15.00 6.28
CA ASP A 132 9.26 14.31 7.02
C ASP A 132 8.88 12.84 7.18
#